data_AF-A0A820B5G5-F1
#
_entry.id   AF-A0A820B5G5-F1
#
_cell.length_a   1.000
_cell.length_b   1.000
_cell.length_c   1.000
_cell.angle_alpha   90.00
_cell.angle_beta   90.00
_cell.angle_gamma   90.00
#
_symmetry.space_group_name_H-M   'P 1'
#
loop_
_entity.id
_entity.type
_entity.pdbx_description
1 polymer ?
#
loop_
_entity_poly.entity_id
_entity_poly.type
_entity_poly.pdbx_seq_one_letter_code
_entity_poly.pdbx_strand_id
1 'polypeptide(L)'
;EDDDIFRLKRRFLKDSGQLHAAYFARRQNEKKENEKQFLNEIKLKQENQVEKYRTYRIGELPDIQIRYSDIIIPLQALAQYDNHIARLLYASLFTSILN
;
A
#
# COMPACT_ATOMS: atom_id res chain seq x y z
N GLU A 1 44.68 25.57 37.30
CA GLU A 1 44.56 24.33 38.09
C GLU A 1 43.15 23.73 38.02
N ASP A 2 42.08 24.54 37.97
CA ASP A 2 40.71 24.03 37.85
C ASP A 2 40.37 23.37 36.49
N ASP A 3 40.96 23.83 35.39
CA ASP A 3 40.69 23.29 34.04
C ASP A 3 41.08 21.81 33.87
N ASP A 4 42.13 21.36 34.56
CA ASP A 4 42.56 19.96 34.52
C ASP A 4 41.63 19.06 35.33
N ILE A 5 41.04 19.57 36.42
CA ILE A 5 40.03 18.87 37.22
C ILE A 5 38.74 18.66 36.40
N PHE A 6 38.32 19.67 35.63
CA PHE A 6 37.15 19.55 34.75
C PHE A 6 37.40 18.55 33.60
N ARG A 7 38.62 18.51 33.04
CA ARG A 7 39.02 17.51 32.03
C ARG A 7 39.01 16.09 32.58
N LEU A 8 39.50 15.87 33.80
CA LEU A 8 39.46 14.55 34.45
C LEU A 8 38.02 14.09 34.70
N LYS A 9 37.12 14.96 35.19
CA LYS A 9 35.69 14.64 35.40
C LYS A 9 34.98 14.18 34.11
N ARG A 10 35.29 14.79 32.96
CA ARG A 10 34.73 14.40 31.65
C ARG A 10 35.21 13.04 31.14
N ARG A 11 36.34 12.52 31.63
CA ARG A 11 36.82 11.17 31.27
C ARG A 11 36.08 10.05 32.03
N PHE A 12 35.59 10.31 33.24
CA PHE A 12 34.87 9.32 34.04
C PHE A 12 33.37 9.25 33.71
N LEU A 13 32.75 10.37 33.33
CA LEU A 13 31.41 10.40 32.77
C LEU A 13 31.47 10.13 31.27
N LYS A 14 31.51 8.85 30.89
CA LYS A 14 31.33 8.42 29.49
C LYS A 14 30.03 9.05 28.99
N ASP A 15 30.10 9.82 27.90
CA ASP A 15 28.95 10.54 27.33
C ASP A 15 27.91 9.54 26.79
N SER A 16 27.07 9.05 27.70
CA SER A 16 26.03 8.06 27.44
C SER A 16 24.99 8.61 26.47
N GLY A 17 24.79 9.93 26.45
CA GLY A 17 23.85 10.61 25.57
C GLY A 17 24.14 10.41 24.09
N GLN A 18 25.41 10.48 23.67
CA GLN A 18 25.80 10.28 22.26
C GLN A 18 25.61 8.82 21.81
N LEU A 19 25.92 7.85 22.67
CA LEU A 19 25.69 6.42 22.39
C LEU A 19 24.18 6.10 22.33
N HIS A 20 23.39 6.68 23.23
CA HIS A 20 21.94 6.55 23.21
C HIS A 20 21.34 7.20 21.96
N ALA A 21 21.77 8.40 21.58
CA ALA A 21 21.30 9.08 20.37
C ALA A 21 21.60 8.28 19.10
N ALA A 22 22.82 7.74 18.96
CA ALA A 22 23.17 6.88 17.84
C ALA A 22 22.35 5.58 17.82
N TYR A 23 22.10 4.98 18.98
CA TYR A 23 21.25 3.79 19.11
C TYR A 23 19.80 4.08 18.69
N PHE A 24 19.20 5.16 19.18
CA PHE A 24 17.83 5.54 18.84
C PHE A 24 17.69 5.93 17.36
N ALA A 25 18.68 6.63 16.79
CA ALA A 25 18.70 6.96 15.36
C ALA A 25 18.76 5.69 14.49
N ARG A 26 19.64 4.73 14.83
CA ARG A 26 19.73 3.43 14.14
C ARG A 26 18.41 2.66 14.23
N ARG A 27 17.82 2.59 15.42
CA ARG A 27 16.54 1.89 15.66
C ARG A 27 15.38 2.53 14.87
N GLN A 28 15.35 3.86 14.77
CA GLN A 28 14.35 4.57 13.99
C GLN A 28 14.50 4.29 12.49
N ASN A 29 15.75 4.27 11.99
CA ASN A 29 16.04 3.95 10.60
C ASN A 29 15.65 2.50 10.27
N GLU A 30 16.01 1.55 11.14
CA GLU A 30 15.62 0.14 11.00
C GLU A 30 14.11 -0.03 10.98
N LYS A 31 13.40 0.64 11.90
CA LYS A 31 11.93 0.64 11.91
C LYS A 31 11.34 1.15 10.60
N LYS A 32 11.88 2.24 10.07
CA LYS A 32 11.44 2.85 8.81
C LYS A 32 11.69 1.93 7.60
N GLU A 33 12.85 1.29 7.56
CA GLU A 33 13.18 0.33 6.50
C GLU A 33 12.26 -0.90 6.58
N ASN A 34 12.00 -1.42 7.78
CA ASN A 34 11.09 -2.56 7.97
C ASN A 34 9.65 -2.20 7.54
N GLU A 35 9.16 -1.01 7.88
CA GLU A 35 7.84 -0.53 7.45
C GLU A 35 7.76 -0.40 5.91
N LYS A 36 8.81 0.13 5.29
CA LYS A 36 8.91 0.24 3.83
C LYS A 36 8.93 -1.15 3.16
N GLN A 37 9.68 -2.10 3.71
CA GLN A 37 9.72 -3.48 3.21
C GLN A 37 8.35 -4.15 3.32
N PHE A 38 7.68 -3.99 4.46
CA PHE A 38 6.33 -4.52 4.67
C PHE A 38 5.30 -3.96 3.67
N LEU A 39 5.31 -2.65 3.42
CA LEU A 39 4.44 -2.03 2.43
C LEU A 39 4.74 -2.53 1.01
N ASN A 40 6.02 -2.69 0.66
CA ASN A 40 6.41 -3.25 -0.63
C ASN A 40 5.97 -4.70 -0.78
N GLU A 41 6.08 -5.52 0.26
CA GLU A 41 5.59 -6.90 0.25
C GLU A 41 4.07 -6.97 0.06
N ILE A 42 3.30 -6.10 0.74
CA ILE A 42 1.86 -6.01 0.54
C ILE A 42 1.54 -5.65 -0.92
N LYS A 43 2.21 -4.63 -1.45
CA LYS A 43 2.00 -4.20 -2.83
C LYS A 43 2.34 -5.30 -3.83
N LEU A 44 3.45 -6.00 -3.63
CA LEU A 44 3.87 -7.11 -4.48
C LEU A 44 2.89 -8.30 -4.41
N LYS A 45 2.34 -8.59 -3.22
CA LYS A 45 1.29 -9.61 -3.06
C LYS A 45 0.02 -9.21 -3.80
N GLN A 46 -0.39 -7.94 -3.73
CA GLN A 46 -1.56 -7.43 -4.45
C GLN A 46 -1.37 -7.48 -5.97
N GLU A 47 -0.20 -7.06 -6.47
CA GLU A 47 0.11 -7.08 -7.91
C GLU A 47 0.13 -8.51 -8.49
N ASN A 48 0.61 -9.49 -7.71
CA ASN A 48 0.65 -10.89 -8.13
C ASN A 48 -0.67 -11.65 -7.91
N GLN A 49 -1.62 -11.08 -7.16
CA GLN A 49 -2.90 -11.70 -6.88
C GLN A 49 -3.94 -11.25 -7.90
N VAL A 50 -4.42 -12.18 -8.72
CA VAL A 50 -5.55 -11.94 -9.63
C VAL A 50 -6.85 -12.05 -8.84
N GLU A 51 -7.49 -10.92 -8.58
CA GLU A 51 -8.81 -10.87 -7.94
C GLU A 51 -9.92 -11.18 -8.95
N LYS A 52 -10.87 -12.03 -8.55
CA LYS A 52 -12.10 -12.28 -9.33
C LYS A 52 -13.21 -11.39 -8.79
N TYR A 53 -13.75 -10.50 -9.63
CA TYR A 53 -14.86 -9.62 -9.29
C TYR A 53 -16.25 -10.29 -9.35
N ARG A 54 -16.32 -11.56 -9.75
CA ARG A 54 -17.56 -12.32 -9.90
C ARG A 54 -17.39 -13.76 -9.44
N THR A 55 -18.44 -14.27 -8.79
CA THR A 55 -18.62 -15.71 -8.55
C THR A 55 -19.37 -16.33 -9.72
N TYR A 56 -18.83 -17.42 -10.25
CA TYR A 56 -19.46 -18.18 -11.33
C TYR A 56 -20.13 -19.43 -10.76
N ARG A 57 -21.36 -19.70 -11.17
CA ARG A 57 -22.03 -20.96 -10.85
C ARG A 57 -21.33 -22.10 -11.58
N ILE A 58 -21.10 -23.20 -10.87
CA ILE A 58 -20.59 -24.46 -11.43
C ILE A 58 -21.75 -25.45 -11.44
N GLY A 59 -22.10 -25.96 -12.61
CA GLY A 59 -23.21 -26.90 -12.81
C GLY A 59 -23.45 -27.20 -14.29
N GLU A 60 -24.37 -28.11 -14.58
CA GLU A 60 -24.68 -28.53 -15.96
C GLU A 60 -25.40 -27.46 -16.78
N LEU A 61 -26.22 -26.65 -16.12
CA LEU A 61 -26.99 -25.59 -16.76
C LEU A 61 -26.28 -24.24 -16.63
N PRO A 62 -26.40 -23.36 -17.64
CA PRO A 62 -25.78 -22.05 -17.62
C PRO A 62 -26.36 -21.16 -16.52
N ASP A 63 -25.61 -20.12 -16.16
CA ASP A 63 -26.04 -19.11 -15.21
C ASP A 63 -27.04 -18.16 -15.89
N ILE A 64 -28.34 -18.41 -15.68
CA ILE A 64 -29.42 -17.71 -16.38
C ILE A 64 -29.66 -16.31 -15.81
N GLN A 65 -29.33 -16.07 -14.53
CA GLN A 65 -29.59 -14.80 -13.86
C GLN A 65 -28.33 -14.26 -13.19
N ILE A 66 -27.60 -13.44 -13.93
CA ILE A 66 -26.42 -12.73 -13.44
C ILE A 66 -26.88 -11.51 -12.64
N ARG A 67 -26.35 -11.34 -11.43
CA ARG A 67 -26.65 -10.14 -10.62
C ARG A 67 -26.05 -8.91 -11.28
N TYR A 68 -26.74 -7.78 -11.19
CA TYR A 68 -26.22 -6.51 -11.74
C TYR A 68 -24.85 -6.13 -11.16
N SER A 69 -24.61 -6.38 -9.87
CA SER A 69 -23.31 -6.15 -9.23
C SER A 69 -22.17 -6.89 -9.94
N ASP A 70 -22.45 -8.12 -10.38
CA ASP A 70 -21.47 -9.00 -11.01
C ASP A 70 -21.16 -8.60 -12.46
N ILE A 71 -21.82 -7.55 -12.96
CA ILE A 71 -21.57 -6.92 -14.26
C ILE A 71 -20.97 -5.52 -14.05
N ILE A 72 -21.58 -4.73 -13.17
CA ILE A 72 -21.17 -3.33 -12.91
C ILE A 72 -19.77 -3.26 -12.31
N ILE A 73 -19.45 -4.08 -11.31
CA ILE A 73 -18.15 -4.04 -10.61
C ILE A 73 -17.00 -4.37 -11.57
N PRO A 74 -17.04 -5.48 -12.36
CA PRO A 74 -15.99 -5.75 -13.34
C PRO A 74 -15.86 -4.65 -14.42
N LEU A 75 -16.97 -4.08 -14.91
CA LEU A 75 -16.93 -3.00 -15.89
C LEU A 75 -16.24 -1.75 -15.34
N GLN A 76 -16.52 -1.40 -14.08
CA GLN A 76 -15.86 -0.28 -13.40
C GLN A 76 -14.37 -0.55 -13.21
N ALA A 77 -13.99 -1.74 -12.77
CA ALA A 77 -12.58 -2.12 -12.64
C ALA A 77 -11.87 -2.02 -14.00
N LEU A 78 -12.43 -2.59 -15.07
CA LEU A 78 -11.87 -2.50 -16.43
C LEU A 78 -11.68 -1.06 -16.89
N ALA A 79 -12.66 -0.19 -16.64
CA ALA A 79 -12.56 1.22 -16.99
C ALA A 79 -11.45 1.96 -16.23
N GLN A 80 -11.09 1.53 -15.02
CA GLN A 80 -9.97 2.12 -14.26
C GLN A 80 -8.60 1.73 -14.81
N TYR A 81 -8.49 0.57 -15.45
CA TYR A 81 -7.23 0.07 -16.02
C TYR A 81 -7.05 0.40 -17.51
N ASP A 82 -8.14 0.48 -18.28
CA ASP A 82 -8.10 0.74 -19.73
C ASP A 82 -8.88 2.01 -20.09
N ASN A 83 -8.13 3.03 -20.54
CA ASN A 83 -8.65 4.32 -20.99
C ASN A 83 -9.63 4.20 -22.17
N HIS A 84 -9.43 3.22 -23.07
CA HIS A 84 -10.32 3.03 -24.21
C HIS A 84 -11.71 2.57 -23.75
N ILE A 85 -11.74 1.58 -22.85
CA ILE A 85 -12.98 1.07 -22.25
C ILE A 85 -13.65 2.16 -21.42
N ALA A 86 -12.90 2.92 -20.63
CA ALA A 86 -13.43 4.04 -19.86
C ALA A 86 -14.15 5.07 -20.75
N ARG A 87 -13.55 5.44 -21.88
CA ARG A 87 -14.16 6.38 -22.83
C ARG A 87 -15.47 5.85 -23.41
N LEU A 88 -15.52 4.58 -23.80
CA LEU A 88 -16.73 3.94 -24.33
C LEU A 88 -17.84 3.89 -23.28
N LEU A 89 -17.51 3.46 -22.06
CA LEU A 89 -18.43 3.38 -20.94
C LEU A 89 -19.02 4.75 -20.60
N TYR A 90 -18.16 5.77 -20.49
CA TYR A 90 -18.57 7.14 -20.20
C TYR A 90 -19.48 7.68 -21.29
N ALA A 91 -19.10 7.56 -22.57
CA ALA A 91 -19.92 8.03 -23.68
C ALA A 91 -21.30 7.38 -23.68
N SER A 92 -21.35 6.05 -23.54
CA SER A 92 -22.62 5.31 -23.47
C SER A 92 -23.48 5.80 -22.30
N LEU A 93 -22.95 5.83 -21.09
CA LEU A 93 -23.69 6.26 -19.89
C LEU A 93 -24.16 7.71 -20.00
N PHE A 94 -23.28 8.61 -20.45
CA PHE A 94 -23.59 10.02 -20.59
C PHE A 94 -24.73 10.25 -21.59
N THR A 95 -24.68 9.58 -22.75
CA THR A 95 -25.79 9.65 -23.72
C THR A 95 -27.08 9.04 -23.18
N SER A 96 -27.02 7.93 -22.44
CA SER A 96 -28.20 7.30 -21.85
C SER A 96 -28.85 8.11 -20.72
N ILE A 97 -28.09 8.96 -20.02
CA ILE A 97 -28.62 9.82 -18.95
C ILE A 97 -29.24 11.10 -19.53
N LEU A 98 -28.70 11.61 -20.63
CA LEU A 98 -29.20 12.82 -21.28
C LEU A 98 -30.41 12.58 -22.20
N ASN A 99 -30.57 11.35 -22.70
CA ASN A 99 -31.74 10.91 -23.46
C ASN A 99 -32.90 10.56 -22.52
#